data_AF-A0A812JK53-F1
#
_entry.id   AF-A0A812JK53-F1
#
_cell.length_a   1.000
_cell.length_b   1.000
_cell.length_c   1.000
_cell.angle_alpha   90.00
_cell.angle_beta   90.00
_cell.angle_gamma   90.00
#
_symmetry.space_group_name_H-M   'P 1'
#
loop_
_entity.id
_entity.type
_entity.pdbx_description
1 polymer ?
#
loop_
_entity_poly.entity_id
_entity_poly.type
_entity_poly.pdbx_seq_one_letter_code
_entity_poly.pdbx_strand_id
1 'polypeptide(L)'
;MGGMEKRITDSMETKMTEMHTRLDAVQEHTKKQGDGLARLEARVALLESGGPSSTTATGSASTAGSATRRRAIVLGGYDRDTPRDELLAQLTAQVAKLQLDFDPLTMFATGIRRGTAIVPLQPKEGEDERETNERFAKVLKQIREANVQVGTRDDGNPRRLWGAAYAGKVKRLVLTLDKEAKVECEWSSGTVWLWGARIASATTAGPLARETHSTKHGWLDMQKIAEKLDKQKSDIEAPWGDLEAQLR
;
A
#
# COMPACT_ATOMS: atom_id res chain seq x y z
N MET A 1 -6.82 66.31 -37.32
CA MET A 1 -6.97 65.72 -35.98
C MET A 1 -7.60 64.32 -35.97
N GLY A 2 -8.46 63.93 -36.93
CA GLY A 2 -9.20 62.63 -36.86
C GLY A 2 -8.43 61.31 -36.99
N GLY A 3 -7.13 61.31 -37.35
CA GLY A 3 -6.35 60.07 -37.50
C GLY A 3 -5.73 59.51 -36.20
N MET A 4 -5.71 60.31 -35.13
CA MET A 4 -5.21 59.88 -33.82
C MET A 4 -6.36 59.37 -32.94
N GLU A 5 -7.52 60.03 -33.00
CA GLU A 5 -8.76 59.58 -32.35
C GLU A 5 -9.20 58.21 -32.85
N LYS A 6 -9.17 57.98 -34.18
CA LYS A 6 -9.52 56.68 -34.77
C LYS A 6 -8.60 55.53 -34.32
N ARG A 7 -7.30 55.79 -34.17
CA ARG A 7 -6.34 54.79 -33.66
C ARG A 7 -6.55 54.47 -32.18
N ILE A 8 -7.00 55.45 -31.39
CA ILE A 8 -7.30 55.24 -29.98
C ILE A 8 -8.58 54.43 -29.81
N THR A 9 -9.62 54.69 -30.61
CA THR A 9 -10.86 53.89 -30.60
C THR A 9 -10.61 52.47 -31.06
N ASP A 10 -9.88 52.26 -32.16
CA ASP A 10 -9.58 50.91 -32.67
C ASP A 10 -8.72 50.10 -31.66
N SER A 11 -7.79 50.76 -30.97
CA SER A 11 -6.99 50.13 -29.90
C SER A 11 -7.81 49.82 -28.65
N MET A 12 -8.81 50.63 -28.31
CA MET A 12 -9.71 50.38 -27.18
C MET A 12 -10.67 49.23 -27.48
N GLU A 13 -11.22 49.17 -28.70
CA GLU A 13 -12.08 48.06 -29.14
C GLU A 13 -11.32 46.74 -29.11
N THR A 14 -10.10 46.70 -29.65
CA THR A 14 -9.25 45.49 -29.63
C THR A 14 -8.97 45.02 -28.20
N LYS A 15 -8.64 45.94 -27.30
CA LYS A 15 -8.39 45.62 -25.88
C LYS A 15 -9.66 45.18 -25.15
N MET A 16 -10.82 45.76 -25.48
CA MET A 16 -12.10 45.31 -24.93
C MET A 16 -12.41 43.89 -25.41
N THR A 17 -12.24 43.57 -26.69
CA THR A 17 -12.48 42.22 -27.19
C THR A 17 -11.57 41.20 -26.51
N GLU A 18 -10.27 41.52 -26.36
CA GLU A 18 -9.32 40.65 -25.67
C GLU A 18 -9.66 40.47 -24.18
N MET A 19 -10.16 41.52 -23.52
CA MET A 19 -10.63 41.46 -22.12
C MET A 19 -11.86 40.56 -21.97
N HIS A 20 -12.83 40.64 -22.90
CA HIS A 20 -14.02 39.78 -22.87
C HIS A 20 -13.63 38.30 -23.05
N THR A 21 -12.76 37.99 -24.01
CA THR A 21 -12.28 36.62 -24.21
C THR A 21 -11.55 36.07 -22.98
N ARG A 22 -10.77 36.91 -22.28
CA ARG A 22 -10.11 36.51 -21.03
C ARG A 22 -11.12 36.31 -19.89
N LEU A 23 -12.15 37.14 -19.79
CA LEU A 23 -13.20 36.97 -18.79
C LEU A 23 -13.99 35.70 -19.01
N ASP A 24 -14.32 35.36 -20.26
CA ASP A 24 -15.00 34.10 -20.60
C ASP A 24 -14.14 32.88 -20.23
N ALA A 25 -12.84 32.92 -20.52
CA ALA A 25 -11.91 31.85 -20.14
C ALA A 25 -11.77 31.70 -18.61
N VAL A 26 -11.75 32.81 -17.87
CA VAL A 26 -11.72 32.80 -16.39
C VAL A 26 -13.04 32.26 -15.83
N GLN A 27 -14.19 32.63 -16.39
CA GLN A 27 -15.48 32.10 -16.00
C GLN A 27 -15.58 30.59 -16.24
N GLU A 28 -15.11 30.11 -17.39
CA GLU A 28 -15.06 28.68 -17.71
C GLU A 28 -14.13 27.92 -16.76
N HIS A 29 -12.96 28.48 -16.45
CA HIS A 29 -12.04 27.90 -15.49
C HIS A 29 -12.63 27.82 -14.08
N THR A 30 -13.30 28.88 -13.64
CA THR A 30 -13.97 28.94 -12.34
C THR A 30 -15.11 27.91 -12.25
N LYS A 31 -15.86 27.72 -13.33
CA LYS A 31 -16.90 26.69 -13.42
C LYS A 31 -16.30 25.28 -13.32
N LYS A 32 -15.22 25.00 -14.05
CA LYS A 32 -14.49 23.71 -13.97
C LYS A 32 -13.93 23.44 -12.58
N GLN A 33 -13.45 24.48 -11.89
CA GLN A 33 -13.00 24.36 -10.50
C GLN A 33 -14.15 24.08 -9.53
N GLY A 34 -15.31 24.73 -9.71
CA GLY A 34 -16.52 24.44 -8.93
C GLY A 34 -17.00 22.99 -9.10
N ASP A 35 -17.03 22.50 -10.35
CA ASP A 35 -17.40 21.11 -10.64
C ASP A 35 -16.38 20.11 -10.04
N GLY A 36 -15.09 20.47 -10.04
CA GLY A 36 -14.02 19.71 -9.41
C GLY A 36 -14.16 19.63 -7.89
N LEU A 37 -14.48 20.75 -7.25
CA LEU A 37 -14.70 20.83 -5.80
C LEU A 37 -15.93 20.04 -5.38
N ALA A 38 -17.06 20.17 -6.10
CA ALA A 38 -18.27 19.39 -5.82
C ALA A 38 -18.01 17.87 -5.94
N ARG A 39 -17.21 17.44 -6.92
CA ARG A 39 -16.79 16.03 -7.05
C ARG A 39 -15.88 15.58 -5.91
N LEU A 40 -14.99 16.45 -5.43
CA LEU A 40 -14.12 16.15 -4.29
C LEU A 40 -14.91 16.06 -2.99
N GLU A 41 -15.81 16.99 -2.73
CA GLU A 41 -16.70 16.96 -1.56
C GLU A 41 -17.59 15.71 -1.56
N ALA A 42 -18.16 15.33 -2.71
CA ALA A 42 -18.93 14.09 -2.83
C ALA A 42 -18.08 12.83 -2.54
N ARG A 43 -16.81 12.82 -2.96
CA ARG A 43 -15.87 11.72 -2.66
C ARG A 43 -15.46 11.68 -1.20
N VAL A 44 -15.26 12.85 -0.56
CA VAL A 44 -14.92 12.95 0.85
C VAL A 44 -16.10 12.50 1.71
N ALA A 45 -17.32 12.98 1.42
CA ALA A 45 -18.52 12.56 2.11
C ALA A 45 -18.75 11.03 2.03
N LEU A 46 -18.50 10.42 0.87
CA LEU A 46 -18.61 8.97 0.68
C LEU A 46 -17.56 8.18 1.49
N LEU A 47 -16.36 8.74 1.67
CA LEU A 47 -15.30 8.14 2.47
C LEU A 47 -15.57 8.29 3.97
N GLU A 48 -16.10 9.43 4.39
CA GLU A 48 -16.47 9.72 5.78
C GLU A 48 -17.70 8.93 6.24
N SER A 49 -18.67 8.68 5.34
CA SER A 49 -19.87 7.89 5.65
C SER A 49 -19.66 6.36 5.64
N GLY A 50 -18.46 5.87 5.30
CA GLY A 50 -18.22 4.46 5.00
C GLY A 50 -16.83 3.94 5.32
N GLY A 51 -16.17 4.51 6.33
CA GLY A 51 -14.84 4.07 6.75
C GLY A 51 -14.81 2.56 7.11
N PRO A 52 -13.88 1.76 6.55
CA PRO A 52 -13.72 0.38 6.96
C PRO A 52 -13.10 0.37 8.35
N SER A 53 -13.92 0.11 9.37
CA SER A 53 -13.45 -0.42 10.64
C SER A 53 -12.75 -1.74 10.30
N SER A 54 -11.42 -1.76 10.42
CA SER A 54 -10.59 -2.94 10.16
C SER A 54 -10.79 -3.96 11.28
N THR A 55 -11.96 -4.57 11.33
CA THR A 55 -12.21 -5.77 12.10
C THR A 55 -12.22 -6.96 11.15
N THR A 56 -11.22 -7.81 11.32
CA THR A 56 -11.22 -9.19 10.86
C THR A 56 -12.56 -9.84 11.18
N ALA A 57 -13.35 -10.12 10.16
CA ALA A 57 -14.54 -10.96 10.25
C ALA A 57 -14.48 -12.02 9.15
N THR A 58 -13.86 -13.14 9.50
CA THR A 58 -14.28 -14.47 9.04
C THR A 58 -15.74 -14.66 9.47
N GLY A 59 -16.65 -14.83 8.50
CA GLY A 59 -18.02 -15.26 8.76
C GLY A 59 -19.05 -14.55 7.91
N SER A 60 -19.84 -15.33 7.17
CA SER A 60 -21.08 -14.89 6.53
C SER A 60 -21.95 -14.12 7.51
N ALA A 61 -22.28 -12.88 7.16
CA ALA A 61 -23.43 -12.18 7.70
C ALA A 61 -24.07 -11.37 6.58
N SER A 62 -25.23 -11.85 6.15
CA SER A 62 -26.21 -11.08 5.40
C SER A 62 -26.73 -9.96 6.30
N THR A 63 -26.31 -8.73 6.06
CA THR A 63 -26.94 -7.53 6.59
C THR A 63 -27.17 -6.54 5.47
N ALA A 64 -28.45 -6.31 5.20
CA ALA A 64 -28.97 -5.35 4.24
C ALA A 64 -28.51 -3.94 4.60
N GLY A 65 -27.92 -3.26 3.63
CA GLY A 65 -27.42 -1.89 3.73
C GLY A 65 -26.73 -1.55 2.42
N SER A 66 -27.49 -0.98 1.49
CA SER A 66 -27.09 -0.66 0.11
C SER A 66 -26.02 0.43 0.07
N ALA A 67 -24.79 0.04 0.29
CA ALA A 67 -23.61 0.63 -0.33
C ALA A 67 -22.87 -0.56 -0.93
N THR A 68 -22.75 -0.60 -2.26
CA THR A 68 -22.12 -1.68 -3.04
C THR A 68 -20.83 -2.13 -2.37
N ARG A 69 -20.91 -3.20 -1.55
CA ARG A 69 -19.75 -3.76 -0.87
C ARG A 69 -18.82 -4.20 -1.99
N ARG A 70 -17.70 -3.47 -2.18
CA ARG A 70 -16.69 -3.87 -3.15
C ARG A 70 -16.20 -5.25 -2.74
N ARG A 71 -16.57 -6.24 -3.54
CA ARG A 71 -16.22 -7.64 -3.29
C ARG A 71 -14.73 -7.78 -3.54
N ALA A 72 -14.04 -8.49 -2.67
CA ALA A 72 -12.62 -8.76 -2.85
C ALA A 72 -12.31 -10.18 -2.41
N ILE A 73 -11.34 -10.80 -3.10
CA ILE A 73 -10.79 -12.09 -2.73
C ILE A 73 -9.41 -11.85 -2.15
N VAL A 74 -9.15 -12.47 -1.00
CA VAL A 74 -7.80 -12.51 -0.43
C VAL A 74 -7.15 -13.79 -0.91
N LEU A 75 -6.17 -13.66 -1.81
CA LEU A 75 -5.32 -14.77 -2.26
C LEU A 75 -4.07 -14.77 -1.39
N GLY A 76 -3.70 -15.92 -0.83
CA GLY A 76 -2.65 -15.91 0.18
C GLY A 76 -2.12 -17.27 0.53
N GLY A 77 -1.28 -17.25 1.57
CA GLY A 77 -0.62 -18.43 2.13
C GLY A 77 0.87 -18.54 1.80
N TYR A 78 1.39 -17.55 1.08
CA TYR A 78 2.82 -17.36 0.87
C TYR A 78 3.50 -16.92 2.16
N ASP A 79 4.82 -17.03 2.20
CA ASP A 79 5.61 -16.57 3.34
C ASP A 79 5.39 -15.06 3.57
N ARG A 80 5.34 -14.65 4.84
CA ARG A 80 5.11 -13.24 5.22
C ARG A 80 6.20 -12.30 4.75
N ASP A 81 7.41 -12.83 4.57
CA ASP A 81 8.58 -12.13 4.08
C ASP A 81 8.68 -12.15 2.55
N THR A 82 7.71 -12.71 1.81
CA THR A 82 7.71 -12.68 0.33
C THR A 82 7.64 -11.23 -0.18
N PRO A 83 8.57 -10.78 -1.06
CA PRO A 83 8.48 -9.48 -1.72
C PRO A 83 7.14 -9.27 -2.41
N ARG A 84 6.58 -8.06 -2.33
CA ARG A 84 5.33 -7.71 -3.03
C ARG A 84 5.40 -8.05 -4.52
N ASP A 85 6.48 -7.67 -5.18
CA ASP A 85 6.61 -7.82 -6.63
C ASP A 85 6.68 -9.31 -7.02
N GLU A 86 7.38 -10.12 -6.20
CA GLU A 86 7.45 -11.57 -6.37
C GLU A 86 6.09 -12.23 -6.11
N LEU A 87 5.41 -11.85 -5.02
CA LEU A 87 4.07 -12.34 -4.69
C LEU A 87 3.07 -12.05 -5.83
N LEU A 88 3.05 -10.80 -6.33
CA LEU A 88 2.14 -10.40 -7.39
C LEU A 88 2.48 -11.14 -8.70
N ALA A 89 3.77 -11.28 -9.05
CA ALA A 89 4.17 -12.03 -10.23
C ALA A 89 3.74 -13.51 -10.15
N GLN A 90 3.97 -14.17 -9.01
CA GLN A 90 3.56 -15.57 -8.79
C GLN A 90 2.03 -15.73 -8.83
N LEU A 91 1.29 -14.82 -8.20
CA LEU A 91 -0.17 -14.85 -8.23
C LEU A 91 -0.73 -14.59 -9.63
N THR A 92 -0.18 -13.64 -10.39
CA THR A 92 -0.57 -13.40 -11.78
C THR A 92 -0.34 -14.63 -12.64
N ALA A 93 0.78 -15.34 -12.47
CA ALA A 93 1.04 -16.60 -13.15
C ALA A 93 0.02 -17.70 -12.78
N GLN A 94 -0.38 -17.80 -11.51
CA GLN A 94 -1.39 -18.76 -11.06
C GLN A 94 -2.80 -18.42 -11.57
N VAL A 95 -3.18 -17.14 -11.56
CA VAL A 95 -4.44 -16.64 -12.13
C VAL A 95 -4.53 -17.00 -13.62
N ALA A 96 -3.45 -16.78 -14.37
CA ALA A 96 -3.37 -17.16 -15.79
C ALA A 96 -3.46 -18.68 -15.98
N LYS A 97 -2.74 -19.46 -15.18
CA LYS A 97 -2.73 -20.93 -15.25
C LYS A 97 -4.09 -21.54 -14.96
N LEU A 98 -4.79 -21.02 -13.97
CA LEU A 98 -6.12 -21.48 -13.56
C LEU A 98 -7.25 -20.85 -14.39
N GLN A 99 -6.92 -19.96 -15.33
CA GLN A 99 -7.87 -19.23 -16.17
C GLN A 99 -8.97 -18.55 -15.35
N LEU A 100 -8.57 -17.94 -14.23
CA LEU A 100 -9.52 -17.27 -13.34
C LEU A 100 -9.97 -15.97 -13.98
N ASP A 101 -11.27 -15.69 -13.90
CA ASP A 101 -11.86 -14.49 -14.51
C ASP A 101 -11.67 -13.24 -13.61
N PHE A 102 -10.40 -12.82 -13.47
CA PHE A 102 -9.97 -11.60 -12.79
C PHE A 102 -9.05 -10.78 -13.68
N ASP A 103 -9.06 -9.46 -13.47
CA ASP A 103 -8.02 -8.59 -13.99
C ASP A 103 -6.79 -8.62 -13.05
N PRO A 104 -5.65 -9.20 -13.48
CA PRO A 104 -4.45 -9.28 -12.66
C PRO A 104 -3.90 -7.89 -12.27
N LEU A 105 -4.21 -6.84 -13.04
CA LEU A 105 -3.74 -5.48 -12.77
C LEU A 105 -4.43 -4.85 -11.56
N THR A 106 -5.59 -5.37 -11.17
CA THR A 106 -6.33 -4.89 -10.01
C THR A 106 -5.81 -5.48 -8.69
N MET A 107 -4.95 -6.52 -8.75
CA MET A 107 -4.41 -7.17 -7.55
C MET A 107 -3.38 -6.29 -6.86
N PHE A 108 -3.42 -6.24 -5.53
CA PHE A 108 -2.44 -5.48 -4.75
C PHE A 108 -2.12 -6.14 -3.42
N ALA A 109 -0.93 -5.85 -2.89
CA ALA A 109 -0.52 -6.22 -1.54
C ALA A 109 -0.46 -4.97 -0.65
N THR A 110 -0.87 -5.08 0.62
CA THR A 110 -0.97 -3.94 1.56
C THR A 110 0.37 -3.54 2.18
N GLY A 111 1.49 -3.96 1.61
CA GLY A 111 2.83 -3.67 2.10
C GLY A 111 3.90 -4.17 1.16
N ILE A 112 5.15 -3.85 1.48
CA ILE A 112 6.33 -4.20 0.70
C ILE A 112 6.63 -5.70 0.68
N ARG A 113 6.22 -6.42 1.74
CA ARG A 113 6.31 -7.88 1.89
C ARG A 113 5.04 -8.39 2.56
N ARG A 114 4.40 -9.39 1.96
CA ARG A 114 3.12 -9.95 2.43
C ARG A 114 3.03 -11.41 2.01
N GLY A 115 2.38 -12.21 2.85
CA GLY A 115 1.95 -13.57 2.49
C GLY A 115 0.59 -13.60 1.75
N THR A 116 -0.04 -12.45 1.54
CA THR A 116 -1.37 -12.33 0.95
C THR A 116 -1.49 -11.10 0.04
N ALA A 117 -2.27 -11.23 -1.03
CA ALA A 117 -2.71 -10.17 -1.91
C ALA A 117 -4.24 -10.09 -1.92
N ILE A 118 -4.75 -8.91 -2.25
CA ILE A 118 -6.18 -8.61 -2.34
C ILE A 118 -6.50 -8.38 -3.80
N VAL A 119 -7.54 -9.06 -4.28
CA VAL A 119 -8.07 -8.95 -5.64
C VAL A 119 -9.48 -8.36 -5.54
N PRO A 120 -9.66 -7.05 -5.80
CA PRO A 120 -10.99 -6.47 -5.85
C PRO A 120 -11.71 -6.95 -7.11
N LEU A 121 -12.95 -7.43 -6.96
CA LEU A 121 -13.84 -7.69 -8.07
C LEU A 121 -14.59 -6.42 -8.40
N GLN A 122 -14.26 -5.83 -9.54
CA GLN A 122 -15.07 -4.78 -10.14
C GLN A 122 -16.12 -5.43 -11.06
N PRO A 123 -17.35 -4.89 -11.10
CA PRO A 123 -18.34 -5.28 -12.11
C PRO A 123 -17.80 -4.91 -13.49
N LYS A 124 -17.96 -5.79 -14.47
CA LYS A 124 -17.62 -5.50 -15.88
C LYS A 124 -18.66 -4.54 -16.47
N GLU A 125 -18.28 -3.85 -17.53
CA GLU A 125 -19.18 -2.94 -18.25
C GLU A 125 -20.38 -3.72 -18.80
N GLY A 126 -21.59 -3.40 -18.32
CA GLY A 126 -22.83 -4.09 -18.68
C GLY A 126 -23.21 -5.30 -17.80
N GLU A 127 -22.42 -5.65 -16.78
CA GLU A 127 -22.69 -6.78 -15.87
C GLU A 127 -23.68 -6.38 -14.76
N ASP A 128 -24.75 -7.15 -14.56
CA ASP A 128 -25.69 -6.94 -13.44
C ASP A 128 -25.13 -7.53 -12.12
N GLU A 129 -25.69 -7.15 -10.98
CA GLU A 129 -25.24 -7.62 -9.67
C GLU A 129 -25.37 -9.15 -9.55
N ARG A 130 -26.41 -9.74 -10.16
CA ARG A 130 -26.59 -11.19 -10.19
C ARG A 130 -25.49 -11.91 -11.00
N GLU A 131 -25.13 -11.37 -12.16
CA GLU A 131 -24.09 -11.95 -13.01
C GLU A 131 -22.71 -11.86 -12.33
N THR A 132 -22.47 -10.74 -11.63
CA THR A 132 -21.27 -10.55 -10.79
C THR A 132 -21.21 -11.59 -9.66
N ASN A 133 -22.35 -11.92 -9.03
CA ASN A 133 -22.44 -12.97 -8.01
C ASN A 133 -22.10 -14.35 -8.57
N GLU A 134 -22.65 -14.69 -9.73
CA GLU A 134 -22.46 -15.99 -10.38
C GLU A 134 -21.01 -16.18 -10.82
N ARG A 135 -20.38 -15.15 -11.39
CA ARG A 135 -18.95 -15.14 -11.72
C ARG A 135 -18.09 -15.34 -10.47
N PHE A 136 -18.38 -14.63 -9.39
CA PHE A 136 -17.66 -14.78 -8.13
C PHE A 136 -17.74 -16.21 -7.57
N ALA A 137 -18.94 -16.80 -7.55
CA ALA A 137 -19.15 -18.17 -7.09
C ALA A 137 -18.38 -19.18 -7.95
N LYS A 138 -18.36 -18.98 -9.28
CA LYS A 138 -17.60 -19.81 -10.21
C LYS A 138 -16.10 -19.76 -9.92
N VAL A 139 -15.54 -18.58 -9.71
CA VAL A 139 -14.09 -18.48 -9.44
C VAL A 139 -13.73 -19.06 -8.08
N LEU A 140 -14.54 -18.82 -7.05
CA LEU A 140 -14.29 -19.41 -5.73
C LEU A 140 -14.33 -20.94 -5.79
N LYS A 141 -15.24 -21.50 -6.58
CA LYS A 141 -15.31 -22.94 -6.84
C LYS A 141 -14.04 -23.45 -7.54
N GLN A 142 -13.57 -22.78 -8.59
CA GLN A 142 -12.32 -23.13 -9.29
C GLN A 142 -11.10 -23.09 -8.35
N ILE A 143 -10.99 -22.06 -7.49
CA ILE A 143 -9.90 -21.95 -6.51
C ILE A 143 -9.94 -23.10 -5.50
N ARG A 144 -11.13 -23.46 -5.00
CA ARG A 144 -11.31 -24.58 -4.06
C ARG A 144 -10.99 -25.93 -4.70
N GLU A 145 -11.45 -26.14 -5.93
CA GLU A 145 -11.20 -27.37 -6.70
C GLU A 145 -9.71 -27.53 -7.08
N ALA A 146 -8.99 -26.42 -7.25
CA ALA A 146 -7.56 -26.43 -7.52
C ALA A 146 -6.69 -26.87 -6.32
N ASN A 147 -7.28 -27.05 -5.13
CA ASN A 147 -6.62 -27.54 -3.89
C ASN A 147 -5.24 -26.91 -3.63
N VAL A 148 -5.14 -25.60 -3.82
CA VAL A 148 -3.88 -24.86 -3.68
C VAL A 148 -3.64 -24.61 -2.19
N GLN A 149 -2.95 -25.55 -1.54
CA GLN A 149 -2.57 -25.47 -0.14
C GLN A 149 -1.31 -24.59 -0.02
N VAL A 150 -1.46 -23.39 0.53
CA VAL A 150 -0.33 -22.48 0.75
C VAL A 150 -0.35 -22.10 2.23
N GLY A 151 0.49 -22.76 3.02
CA GLY A 151 0.98 -22.35 4.35
C GLY A 151 -0.01 -22.19 5.52
N THR A 152 0.51 -22.41 6.74
CA THR A 152 -0.17 -22.18 8.02
C THR A 152 0.59 -21.12 8.81
N ARG A 153 -0.10 -20.38 9.68
CA ARG A 153 0.45 -19.25 10.45
C ARG A 153 0.61 -19.63 11.93
N ASP A 154 1.75 -19.30 12.54
CA ASP A 154 2.09 -19.72 13.90
C ASP A 154 2.10 -18.61 14.98
N ASP A 155 1.89 -17.34 14.62
CA ASP A 155 2.46 -16.28 15.46
C ASP A 155 1.41 -15.48 16.24
N GLY A 156 0.78 -16.06 17.25
CA GLY A 156 -0.30 -15.47 18.08
C GLY A 156 0.01 -14.20 18.91
N ASN A 157 0.76 -13.21 18.39
CA ASN A 157 1.19 -12.02 19.14
C ASN A 157 0.46 -10.70 18.78
N PRO A 158 0.24 -9.81 19.76
CA PRO A 158 -0.42 -8.51 19.56
C PRO A 158 0.50 -7.43 18.97
N ARG A 159 -0.08 -6.54 18.16
CA ARG A 159 0.56 -5.38 17.52
C ARG A 159 0.89 -4.29 18.56
N ARG A 160 2.07 -3.65 18.46
CA ARG A 160 2.50 -2.52 19.33
C ARG A 160 2.79 -1.27 18.50
N LEU A 161 2.47 -0.09 19.04
CA LEU A 161 2.55 1.24 18.39
C LEU A 161 3.97 1.75 18.04
N TRP A 162 5.03 1.05 18.47
CA TRP A 162 6.41 1.53 18.39
C TRP A 162 7.19 1.09 17.14
N GLY A 163 6.55 0.35 16.23
CA GLY A 163 7.21 -0.25 15.06
C GLY A 163 7.97 0.75 14.18
N ALA A 164 7.40 1.94 13.93
CA ALA A 164 7.99 2.89 13.00
C ALA A 164 9.30 3.49 13.54
N ALA A 165 9.34 3.82 14.83
CA ALA A 165 10.54 4.34 15.48
C ALA A 165 11.65 3.29 15.52
N TYR A 166 11.30 2.04 15.87
CA TYR A 166 12.22 0.91 15.89
C TYR A 166 12.85 0.65 14.51
N ALA A 167 12.02 0.49 13.47
CA ALA A 167 12.48 0.32 12.10
C ALA A 167 13.36 1.50 11.64
N GLY A 168 13.04 2.72 12.04
CA GLY A 168 13.84 3.90 11.73
C GLY A 168 15.25 3.84 12.32
N LYS A 169 15.39 3.39 13.57
CA LYS A 169 16.71 3.23 14.21
C LYS A 169 17.50 2.09 13.59
N VAL A 170 16.87 0.94 13.32
CA VAL A 170 17.54 -0.18 12.64
C VAL A 170 17.98 0.22 11.23
N LYS A 171 17.13 0.92 10.47
CA LYS A 171 17.52 1.46 9.15
C LYS A 171 18.70 2.42 9.27
N ARG A 172 18.69 3.31 10.26
CA ARG A 172 19.79 4.26 10.50
C ARG A 172 21.09 3.53 10.85
N LEU A 173 21.04 2.50 11.69
CA LEU A 173 22.20 1.66 12.01
C LEU A 173 22.82 1.11 10.73
N VAL A 174 22.03 0.42 9.91
CA VAL A 174 22.53 -0.21 8.68
C VAL A 174 23.12 0.82 7.72
N LEU A 175 22.43 1.94 7.48
CA LEU A 175 22.92 2.99 6.58
C LEU A 175 24.13 3.77 7.11
N THR A 176 24.38 3.72 8.43
CA THR A 176 25.60 4.29 9.03
C THR A 176 26.80 3.39 8.77
N LEU A 177 26.60 2.07 8.77
CA LEU A 177 27.64 1.07 8.52
C LEU A 177 27.94 0.91 7.02
N ASP A 178 26.90 0.99 6.18
CA ASP A 178 27.00 0.93 4.72
C ASP A 178 25.87 1.75 4.08
N LYS A 179 26.25 2.84 3.41
CA LYS A 179 25.30 3.76 2.76
C LYS A 179 24.65 3.16 1.52
N GLU A 180 25.25 2.15 0.91
CA GLU A 180 24.74 1.48 -0.30
C GLU A 180 23.88 0.25 0.02
N ALA A 181 23.79 -0.13 1.29
CA ALA A 181 23.00 -1.26 1.74
C ALA A 181 21.53 -1.16 1.30
N LYS A 182 21.01 -2.23 0.70
CA LYS A 182 19.60 -2.32 0.31
C LYS A 182 18.75 -2.64 1.52
N VAL A 183 18.17 -1.60 2.13
CA VAL A 183 17.32 -1.70 3.32
C VAL A 183 15.85 -1.45 2.97
N GLU A 184 15.02 -2.43 3.32
CA GLU A 184 13.57 -2.37 3.18
C GLU A 184 12.94 -2.31 4.58
N CYS A 185 11.94 -1.44 4.78
CA CYS A 185 11.30 -1.25 6.08
C CYS A 185 9.78 -1.28 5.97
N GLU A 186 9.16 -2.09 6.82
CA GLU A 186 7.74 -2.01 7.08
C GLU A 186 7.52 -1.27 8.40
N TRP A 187 7.15 0.01 8.29
CA TRP A 187 7.03 0.91 9.42
C TRP A 187 5.96 0.50 10.44
N SER A 188 4.85 -0.07 9.99
CA SER A 188 3.75 -0.48 10.89
C SER A 188 4.10 -1.67 11.78
N SER A 189 4.88 -2.63 11.27
CA SER A 189 5.32 -3.83 12.00
C SER A 189 6.69 -3.65 12.66
N GLY A 190 7.41 -2.58 12.31
CA GLY A 190 8.79 -2.35 12.71
C GLY A 190 9.77 -3.37 12.13
N THR A 191 9.40 -4.03 11.04
CA THR A 191 10.21 -5.07 10.43
C THR A 191 11.18 -4.47 9.42
N VAL A 192 12.43 -4.91 9.47
CA VAL A 192 13.50 -4.45 8.58
C VAL A 192 14.15 -5.65 7.91
N TRP A 193 14.37 -5.50 6.59
CA TRP A 193 15.08 -6.46 5.77
C TRP A 193 16.32 -5.82 5.15
N LEU A 194 17.41 -6.58 5.15
CA LEU A 194 18.69 -6.21 4.56
C LEU A 194 19.03 -7.20 3.46
N TRP A 195 19.11 -6.72 2.21
CA TRP A 195 19.22 -7.56 1.00
C TRP A 195 18.22 -8.73 1.00
N GLY A 196 16.96 -8.44 1.33
CA GLY A 196 15.86 -9.41 1.38
C GLY A 196 15.85 -10.32 2.61
N ALA A 197 16.89 -10.31 3.43
CA ALA A 197 16.95 -11.08 4.67
C ALA A 197 16.32 -10.29 5.82
N ARG A 198 15.32 -10.84 6.52
CA ARG A 198 14.78 -10.23 7.73
C ARG A 198 15.86 -10.16 8.80
N ILE A 199 16.11 -8.96 9.34
CA ILE A 199 17.14 -8.69 10.36
C ILE A 199 16.57 -8.10 11.64
N ALA A 200 15.35 -7.57 11.62
CA ALA A 200 14.72 -7.04 12.83
C ALA A 200 13.20 -7.07 12.71
N SER A 201 12.50 -7.15 13.84
CA SER A 201 11.06 -6.85 13.91
C SER A 201 10.64 -6.41 15.30
N ALA A 202 9.68 -5.49 15.37
CA ALA A 202 9.01 -5.09 16.61
C ALA A 202 7.78 -5.97 16.95
N THR A 203 7.29 -6.76 16.00
CA THR A 203 5.98 -7.42 16.13
C THR A 203 5.96 -8.90 15.74
N THR A 204 6.90 -9.38 14.93
CA THR A 204 7.03 -10.80 14.62
C THR A 204 8.04 -11.47 15.55
N ALA A 205 7.95 -12.80 15.70
CA ALA A 205 8.98 -13.55 16.40
C ALA A 205 10.32 -13.50 15.65
N GLY A 206 11.42 -13.61 16.40
CA GLY A 206 12.75 -13.82 15.84
C GLY A 206 12.88 -15.22 15.24
N PRO A 207 13.87 -15.45 14.35
CA PRO A 207 14.18 -16.80 13.86
C PRO A 207 14.54 -17.73 15.03
N LEU A 208 13.93 -18.92 15.07
CA LEU A 208 14.17 -19.92 16.13
C LEU A 208 15.61 -20.47 16.15
N ALA A 209 16.27 -20.49 15.00
CA ALA A 209 17.58 -21.13 14.82
C ALA A 209 18.78 -20.18 15.06
N ARG A 210 18.55 -18.91 15.41
CA ARG A 210 19.62 -17.92 15.59
C ARG A 210 19.39 -17.09 16.84
N GLU A 211 20.48 -16.78 17.52
CA GLU A 211 20.46 -15.84 18.63
C GLU A 211 20.14 -14.44 18.11
N THR A 212 19.17 -13.78 18.73
CA THR A 212 18.79 -12.41 18.40
C THR A 212 18.90 -11.53 19.62
N HIS A 213 19.35 -10.29 19.41
CA HIS A 213 19.37 -9.28 20.46
C HIS A 213 17.93 -8.83 20.72
N SER A 214 17.37 -9.31 21.83
CA SER A 214 16.02 -8.97 22.27
C SER A 214 16.02 -7.66 23.05
N THR A 215 15.14 -6.75 22.66
CA THR A 215 14.94 -5.44 23.28
C THR A 215 13.51 -5.31 23.79
N LYS A 216 13.22 -4.27 24.58
CA LYS A 216 11.84 -3.92 24.97
C LYS A 216 10.92 -3.71 23.74
N HIS A 217 11.50 -3.30 22.62
CA HIS A 217 10.79 -2.79 21.45
C HIS A 217 10.77 -3.76 20.26
N GLY A 218 11.46 -4.89 20.35
CA GLY A 218 11.61 -5.85 19.25
C GLY A 218 12.88 -6.68 19.36
N TRP A 219 13.20 -7.44 18.32
CA TRP A 219 14.45 -8.19 18.22
C TRP A 219 15.28 -7.71 17.02
N LEU A 220 16.61 -7.79 17.16
CA LEU A 220 17.61 -7.44 16.14
C LEU A 220 18.61 -8.59 15.98
N ASP A 221 18.81 -9.07 14.75
CA ASP A 221 19.82 -10.07 14.40
C ASP A 221 21.13 -9.37 14.00
N MET A 222 21.92 -9.00 15.01
CA MET A 222 23.22 -8.32 14.81
C MET A 222 24.21 -9.20 14.04
N GLN A 223 24.17 -10.52 14.25
CA GLN A 223 25.07 -11.45 13.56
C GLN A 223 24.79 -11.48 12.07
N LYS A 224 23.51 -11.50 11.67
CA LYS A 224 23.13 -11.47 10.26
C LYS A 224 23.44 -10.13 9.60
N ILE A 225 23.36 -9.03 10.34
CA ILE A 225 23.81 -7.72 9.84
C ILE A 225 25.32 -7.75 9.60
N ALA A 226 26.11 -8.29 10.56
CA ALA A 226 27.55 -8.44 10.43
C ALA A 226 27.94 -9.27 9.21
N GLU A 227 27.31 -10.43 9.04
CA GLU A 227 27.51 -11.34 7.89
C GLU A 227 27.19 -10.65 6.55
N LYS A 228 26.12 -9.86 6.50
CA LYS A 228 25.66 -9.22 5.27
C LYS A 228 26.49 -8.00 4.90
N LEU A 229 26.99 -7.26 5.88
CA LEU A 229 27.78 -6.04 5.69
C LEU A 229 29.30 -6.30 5.66
N ASP A 230 29.74 -7.54 5.82
CA ASP A 230 31.15 -7.91 6.00
C ASP A 230 31.82 -7.09 7.12
N LYS A 231 31.18 -7.09 8.29
CA LYS A 231 31.63 -6.38 9.52
C LYS A 231 31.75 -7.34 10.68
N GLN A 232 32.43 -6.92 11.74
CA GLN A 232 32.40 -7.65 13.01
C GLN A 232 31.17 -7.25 13.81
N LYS A 233 30.67 -8.17 14.65
CA LYS A 233 29.51 -7.91 15.52
C LYS A 233 29.76 -6.72 16.47
N SER A 234 31.00 -6.56 16.94
CA SER A 234 31.41 -5.42 17.78
C SER A 234 31.22 -4.06 17.11
N ASP A 235 31.33 -4.00 15.78
CA ASP A 235 31.14 -2.77 15.00
C ASP A 235 29.66 -2.34 14.97
N ILE A 236 28.76 -3.24 15.34
CA ILE A 236 27.30 -3.05 15.36
C ILE A 236 26.82 -2.75 16.78
N GLU A 237 27.39 -3.43 17.79
CA GLU A 237 26.97 -3.33 19.19
C GLU A 237 27.07 -1.90 19.73
N ALA A 238 28.19 -1.21 19.52
CA ALA A 238 28.37 0.15 20.02
C ALA A 238 27.40 1.17 19.38
N PRO A 239 27.29 1.28 18.03
CA PRO A 239 26.32 2.17 17.41
C PRO A 239 24.86 1.81 17.72
N TRP A 240 24.56 0.52 17.88
CA TRP A 240 23.21 0.11 18.26
C TRP A 240 22.85 0.55 19.67
N GLY A 241 23.76 0.43 20.64
CA GLY A 241 23.52 0.87 22.02
C GLY A 241 23.09 2.35 22.10
N ASP A 242 23.76 3.22 21.35
CA ASP A 242 23.41 4.65 21.25
C ASP A 242 22.03 4.89 20.63
N LEU A 243 21.68 4.10 19.59
CA LEU A 243 20.40 4.21 18.89
C LEU A 243 19.25 3.64 19.71
N GLU A 244 19.50 2.56 20.47
CA GLU A 244 18.54 1.92 21.35
C GLU A 244 18.18 2.82 22.53
N ALA A 245 19.16 3.51 23.13
CA ALA A 245 18.91 4.46 24.21
C ALA A 245 17.96 5.63 23.80
N GLN A 246 17.86 5.90 22.49
CA GLN A 246 16.97 6.92 21.94
C GLN A 246 15.55 6.39 21.67
N LEU A 247 15.30 5.09 21.81
CA LEU A 247 13.97 4.48 21.79
C LEU A 247 13.37 4.55 23.20
N ARG A 248 12.89 5.74 23.59
CA ARG A 248 12.17 5.94 24.86
C ARG A 248 10.68 5.63 24.72
#